data_AF-A0A3D0JKI4-F1
#
_entry.id   AF-A0A3D0JKI4-F1
#
_cell.length_a   1.000
_cell.length_b   1.000
_cell.length_c   1.000
_cell.angle_alpha   90.00
_cell.angle_beta   90.00
_cell.angle_gamma   90.00
#
_symmetry.space_group_name_H-M   'P 1'
#
loop_
_entity.id
_entity.type
_entity.pdbx_description
1 polymer ?
#
loop_
_entity_poly.entity_id
_entity_poly.type
_entity_poly.pdbx_seq_one_letter_code
_entity_poly.pdbx_strand_id
1 'polypeptide(L)'
;QGTAGGDQLAVSLGAFASQIAPGIQTTETLAPDVIQQGLDFVLQSREQTLSAALINAKGFGGNNATAAVLSPEATATLLQSRHGPIQIAGSDEVRARQERYRHEIDRGTIEILYHYGENIVDGSDLEMTATSVSVPGFGHSMPLDQAKTKYSDLIKS
;
A
#
# COMPACT_ATOMS: atom_id res chain seq x y z
N GLN A 1 -17.06 2.63 9.31
CA GLN A 1 -16.37 3.83 8.78
C GLN A 1 -14.84 3.67 8.69
N GLY A 2 -14.21 2.64 9.26
CA GLY A 2 -12.73 2.50 9.20
C GLY A 2 -12.16 2.00 7.87
N THR A 3 -12.89 1.19 7.12
CA THR A 3 -12.37 0.46 5.95
C THR A 3 -12.59 1.17 4.60
N ALA A 4 -13.38 2.23 4.56
CA ALA A 4 -13.78 2.90 3.31
C ALA A 4 -12.60 3.46 2.49
N GLY A 5 -11.50 3.84 3.16
CA GLY A 5 -10.27 4.22 2.47
C GLY A 5 -9.57 3.04 1.81
N GLY A 6 -9.65 1.85 2.42
CA GLY A 6 -9.14 0.61 1.87
C GLY A 6 -9.90 0.17 0.62
N ASP A 7 -11.23 0.30 0.61
CA ASP A 7 -12.05 0.00 -0.57
C ASP A 7 -11.68 0.90 -1.76
N GLN A 8 -11.52 2.21 -1.51
CA GLN A 8 -11.09 3.17 -2.54
C GLN A 8 -9.67 2.87 -3.05
N LEU A 9 -8.76 2.44 -2.17
CA LEU A 9 -7.42 2.03 -2.58
C LEU A 9 -7.46 0.78 -3.45
N ALA A 10 -8.20 -0.25 -3.04
CA ALA A 10 -8.35 -1.49 -3.80
C ALA A 10 -8.92 -1.24 -5.21
N VAL A 11 -9.98 -0.41 -5.31
CA VAL A 11 -10.56 -0.02 -6.61
C VAL A 11 -9.56 0.77 -7.45
N SER A 12 -8.78 1.68 -6.85
CA SER A 12 -7.75 2.44 -7.59
C SER A 12 -6.67 1.54 -8.16
N LEU A 13 -6.19 0.55 -7.39
CA LEU A 13 -5.21 -0.43 -7.86
C LEU A 13 -5.78 -1.30 -8.99
N GLY A 14 -7.05 -1.71 -8.88
CA GLY A 14 -7.74 -2.42 -9.96
C GLY A 14 -7.85 -1.57 -11.24
N ALA A 15 -8.22 -0.29 -11.08
CA ALA A 15 -8.34 0.66 -12.20
C ALA A 15 -6.98 0.91 -12.88
N PHE A 16 -5.88 0.96 -12.14
CA PHE A 16 -4.54 1.01 -12.73
C PHE A 16 -4.20 -0.28 -13.49
N ALA A 17 -4.53 -1.45 -12.95
CA ALA A 17 -4.24 -2.73 -13.61
C ALA A 17 -5.04 -2.92 -14.90
N SER A 18 -6.29 -2.46 -14.95
CA SER A 18 -7.16 -2.61 -16.13
C SER A 18 -7.17 -1.40 -17.06
N GLN A 19 -6.67 -0.24 -16.62
CA GLN A 19 -6.80 1.05 -17.31
C GLN A 19 -8.28 1.36 -17.67
N ILE A 20 -9.18 1.04 -16.74
CA ILE A 20 -10.62 1.31 -16.86
C ILE A 20 -11.01 2.21 -15.70
N ALA A 21 -11.63 3.35 -16.03
CA ALA A 21 -12.30 4.18 -15.04
C ALA A 21 -13.68 3.56 -14.73
N PRO A 22 -13.95 3.13 -13.48
CA PRO A 22 -15.25 2.56 -13.12
C PRO A 22 -16.34 3.63 -13.12
N GLY A 23 -17.51 3.30 -13.67
CA GLY A 23 -18.67 4.19 -13.72
C GLY A 23 -19.49 4.21 -12.43
N ILE A 24 -20.11 5.36 -12.14
CA ILE A 24 -21.13 5.52 -11.09
C ILE A 24 -22.49 5.06 -11.66
N GLN A 25 -22.68 3.75 -11.74
CA GLN A 25 -23.79 3.14 -12.49
C GLN A 25 -25.15 3.14 -11.77
N THR A 26 -25.20 3.63 -10.53
CA THR A 26 -26.44 3.68 -9.73
C THR A 26 -27.29 4.92 -10.03
N THR A 27 -26.86 5.79 -10.93
CA THR A 27 -27.62 6.95 -11.39
C THR A 27 -27.39 7.19 -12.88
N GLU A 28 -28.41 7.68 -13.58
CA GLU A 28 -28.32 8.03 -15.00
C GLU A 28 -27.88 9.48 -15.22
N THR A 29 -28.13 10.34 -14.24
CA THR A 29 -27.83 11.78 -14.30
C THR A 29 -27.28 12.28 -12.97
N LEU A 30 -26.56 13.40 -13.03
CA LEU A 30 -26.09 14.10 -11.83
C LEU A 30 -27.19 15.02 -11.31
N ALA A 31 -27.22 15.22 -9.98
CA ALA A 31 -28.10 16.20 -9.37
C ALA A 31 -27.74 17.64 -9.82
N PRO A 32 -28.73 18.54 -9.91
CA PRO A 32 -28.55 19.87 -10.49
C PRO A 32 -27.64 20.80 -9.68
N ASP A 33 -27.39 20.49 -8.41
CA ASP A 33 -26.55 21.25 -7.48
C ASP A 33 -25.10 20.73 -7.39
N VAL A 34 -24.76 19.66 -8.12
CA VAL A 34 -23.39 19.16 -8.21
C VAL A 34 -22.54 20.10 -9.07
N ILE A 35 -21.45 20.62 -8.50
CA ILE A 35 -20.46 21.41 -9.24
C ILE A 35 -19.65 20.47 -10.13
N GLN A 36 -19.70 20.72 -11.45
CA GLN A 36 -19.01 19.90 -12.46
C GLN A 36 -17.81 20.59 -13.12
N GLN A 37 -17.61 21.88 -12.86
CA GLN A 37 -16.51 22.63 -13.48
C GLN A 37 -15.16 22.03 -13.08
N GLY A 38 -14.40 21.56 -14.08
CA GLY A 38 -13.09 20.91 -13.87
C GLY A 38 -13.17 19.45 -13.43
N LEU A 39 -14.36 18.84 -13.44
CA LEU A 39 -14.58 17.44 -13.09
C LEU A 39 -15.28 16.71 -14.24
N ASP A 40 -14.85 15.48 -14.51
CA ASP A 40 -15.54 14.54 -15.39
C ASP A 40 -16.08 13.39 -14.54
N PHE A 41 -17.40 13.34 -14.38
CA PHE A 41 -18.08 12.28 -13.64
C PHE A 41 -18.37 11.11 -14.59
N VAL A 42 -17.61 10.04 -14.45
CA VAL A 42 -17.77 8.82 -15.24
C VAL A 42 -19.02 8.07 -14.77
N LEU A 43 -20.13 8.15 -15.51
CA LEU A 43 -21.38 7.41 -15.18
C LEU A 43 -21.40 5.99 -15.76
N GLN A 44 -20.67 5.78 -16.85
CA GLN A 44 -20.48 4.48 -17.49
C GLN A 44 -18.99 4.16 -17.56
N SER A 45 -18.63 2.93 -17.19
CA SER A 45 -17.23 2.50 -17.21
C SER A 45 -16.64 2.65 -18.61
N ARG A 46 -15.40 3.15 -18.68
CA ARG A 46 -14.70 3.37 -19.95
C ARG A 46 -13.21 3.17 -19.79
N GLU A 47 -12.54 2.86 -20.89
CA GLU A 47 -11.08 2.88 -20.94
C GLU A 47 -10.56 4.29 -20.67
N GLN A 48 -9.55 4.37 -19.82
CA GLN A 48 -8.90 5.63 -19.48
C GLN A 48 -7.49 5.34 -18.97
N THR A 49 -6.51 6.04 -19.50
CA THR A 49 -5.15 5.97 -18.96
C THR A 49 -5.11 6.63 -17.59
N LEU A 50 -4.79 5.86 -16.56
CA LEU A 50 -4.79 6.28 -15.16
C LEU A 50 -3.38 6.14 -14.59
N SER A 51 -2.73 7.28 -14.34
CA SER A 51 -1.37 7.32 -13.78
C SER A 51 -1.35 7.56 -12.27
N ALA A 52 -2.43 8.12 -11.72
CA ALA A 52 -2.56 8.45 -10.31
C ALA A 52 -4.03 8.51 -9.87
N ALA A 53 -4.26 8.41 -8.57
CA ALA A 53 -5.55 8.57 -7.94
C ALA A 53 -5.43 9.45 -6.68
N LEU A 54 -6.47 10.25 -6.42
CA LEU A 54 -6.65 10.96 -5.17
C LEU A 54 -7.78 10.29 -4.39
N ILE A 55 -7.43 9.65 -3.28
CA ILE A 55 -8.40 9.01 -2.38
C ILE A 55 -8.81 10.06 -1.34
N ASN A 56 -10.09 10.40 -1.29
CA ASN A 56 -10.62 11.44 -0.41
C ASN A 56 -11.61 10.83 0.58
N ALA A 57 -11.37 11.03 1.87
CA ALA A 57 -12.20 10.48 2.94
C ALA A 57 -12.50 11.53 4.01
N LYS A 58 -13.73 11.49 4.53
CA LYS A 58 -14.22 12.37 5.61
C LYS A 58 -15.00 11.54 6.62
N GLY A 59 -14.96 11.93 7.89
CA GLY A 59 -15.64 11.25 8.98
C GLY A 59 -16.13 12.20 10.07
N PHE A 60 -16.91 11.67 11.02
CA PHE A 60 -17.41 12.43 12.16
C PHE A 60 -16.26 13.04 12.99
N GLY A 61 -16.54 14.17 13.65
CA GLY A 61 -15.56 14.87 14.49
C GLY A 61 -14.56 15.72 13.72
N GLY A 62 -14.84 16.06 12.45
CA GLY A 62 -13.95 16.91 11.65
C GLY A 62 -12.72 16.19 11.07
N ASN A 63 -12.76 14.86 11.02
CA ASN A 63 -11.69 14.06 10.44
C ASN A 63 -11.75 14.11 8.90
N ASN A 64 -10.66 14.55 8.27
CA ASN A 64 -10.53 14.66 6.82
C ASN A 64 -9.16 14.14 6.39
N ALA A 65 -9.10 13.37 5.31
CA ALA A 65 -7.86 12.86 4.76
C ALA A 65 -7.92 12.77 3.24
N THR A 66 -6.81 13.13 2.59
CA THR A 66 -6.59 12.89 1.16
C THR A 66 -5.26 12.16 1.00
N ALA A 67 -5.25 11.05 0.26
CA ALA A 67 -4.05 10.33 -0.11
C ALA A 67 -3.84 10.39 -1.63
N ALA A 68 -2.61 10.65 -2.05
CA ALA A 68 -2.19 10.52 -3.44
C ALA A 68 -1.55 9.14 -3.66
N VAL A 69 -2.03 8.42 -4.66
CA VAL A 69 -1.52 7.10 -5.03
C VAL A 69 -1.09 7.14 -6.49
N LEU A 70 0.11 6.64 -6.78
CA LEU A 70 0.63 6.52 -8.13
C LEU A 70 0.41 5.11 -8.67
N SER A 71 0.16 4.99 -9.96
CA SER A 71 0.22 3.72 -10.68
C SER A 71 1.62 3.10 -10.61
N PRO A 72 1.76 1.78 -10.84
CA PRO A 72 3.07 1.14 -10.94
C PRO A 72 4.00 1.84 -11.97
N GLU A 73 3.47 2.25 -13.12
CA GLU A 73 4.21 2.90 -14.20
C GLU A 73 4.70 4.30 -13.80
N ALA A 74 3.82 5.10 -13.19
CA ALA A 74 4.19 6.41 -12.67
C ALA A 74 5.23 6.30 -11.54
N THR A 75 5.08 5.29 -10.67
CA THR A 75 6.04 5.00 -9.59
C THR A 75 7.41 4.63 -10.15
N ALA A 76 7.46 3.74 -11.15
CA ALA A 76 8.70 3.35 -11.81
C ALA A 76 9.40 4.55 -12.46
N THR A 77 8.64 5.41 -13.14
CA THR A 77 9.14 6.65 -13.76
C THR A 77 9.76 7.58 -12.72
N LEU A 78 9.10 7.77 -11.58
CA LEU A 78 9.58 8.63 -10.49
C LEU A 78 10.91 8.10 -9.90
N LEU A 79 10.97 6.80 -9.60
CA LEU A 79 12.12 6.18 -8.97
C LEU A 79 13.33 6.03 -9.90
N GLN A 80 13.11 6.04 -11.22
CA GLN A 80 14.15 5.83 -12.22
C GLN A 80 15.33 6.79 -12.07
N SER A 81 15.05 8.04 -11.69
CA SER A 81 16.08 9.09 -11.51
C SER A 81 17.15 8.73 -10.47
N ARG A 82 16.79 7.94 -9.45
CA ARG A 82 17.66 7.59 -8.33
C ARG A 82 18.16 6.15 -8.39
N HIS A 83 17.34 5.25 -8.91
CA HIS A 83 17.56 3.81 -8.83
C HIS A 83 17.80 3.15 -10.20
N GLY A 84 17.78 3.92 -11.29
CA GLY A 84 17.86 3.39 -12.65
C GLY A 84 16.55 2.70 -13.07
N PRO A 85 16.54 1.98 -14.21
CA PRO A 85 15.35 1.32 -14.72
C PRO A 85 14.71 0.38 -13.69
N ILE A 86 13.42 0.59 -13.41
CA ILE A 86 12.66 -0.24 -12.46
C ILE A 86 11.83 -1.26 -13.23
N GLN A 87 12.01 -2.54 -12.92
CA GLN A 87 11.15 -3.62 -13.40
C GLN A 87 9.90 -3.69 -12.51
N ILE A 88 8.74 -3.44 -13.11
CA ILE A 88 7.45 -3.47 -12.40
C ILE A 88 7.00 -4.91 -12.16
N ALA A 89 7.27 -5.80 -13.12
CA ALA A 89 6.98 -7.21 -12.97
C ALA A 89 7.91 -7.83 -11.92
N GLY A 90 7.32 -8.63 -11.01
CA GLY A 90 8.10 -9.49 -10.12
C GLY A 90 8.87 -10.57 -10.90
N SER A 91 9.79 -11.26 -10.23
CA SER A 91 10.48 -12.42 -10.81
C SER A 91 9.50 -13.52 -11.21
N ASP A 92 9.92 -14.41 -12.11
CA ASP A 92 9.11 -15.55 -12.54
C ASP A 92 8.65 -16.42 -11.36
N GLU A 93 9.50 -16.57 -10.34
CA GLU A 93 9.16 -17.28 -9.10
C GLU A 93 8.03 -16.58 -8.32
N VAL A 94 8.09 -15.25 -8.19
CA VAL A 94 7.03 -14.47 -7.51
C VAL A 94 5.72 -14.58 -8.28
N ARG A 95 5.76 -14.45 -9.61
CA ARG A 95 4.57 -14.56 -10.46
C ARG A 95 3.95 -15.95 -10.38
N ALA A 96 4.75 -17.01 -10.47
CA ALA A 96 4.28 -18.38 -10.33
C ALA A 96 3.62 -18.64 -8.97
N ARG A 97 4.17 -18.06 -7.88
CA ARG A 97 3.57 -18.14 -6.55
C ARG A 97 2.23 -17.40 -6.46
N GLN A 98 2.13 -16.20 -7.03
CA GLN A 98 0.89 -15.42 -7.08
C GLN A 98 -0.21 -16.14 -7.88
N GLU A 99 0.14 -16.70 -9.04
CA GLU A 99 -0.78 -17.46 -9.89
C GLU A 99 -1.29 -18.71 -9.18
N ARG A 100 -0.39 -19.48 -8.53
CA ARG A 100 -0.77 -20.64 -7.73
C ARG A 100 -1.70 -20.23 -6.59
N TYR A 101 -1.37 -19.18 -5.84
CA TYR A 101 -2.22 -18.69 -4.75
C TYR A 101 -3.62 -18.29 -5.26
N ARG A 102 -3.69 -17.55 -6.38
CA ARG A 102 -4.95 -17.18 -7.01
C ARG A 102 -5.78 -18.41 -7.39
N HIS A 103 -5.15 -19.42 -8.01
CA HIS A 103 -5.83 -20.66 -8.39
C HIS A 103 -6.42 -21.41 -7.18
N GLU A 104 -5.70 -21.45 -6.05
CA GLU A 104 -6.22 -22.08 -4.82
C GLU A 104 -7.42 -21.30 -4.25
N ILE A 105 -7.34 -19.97 -4.23
CA ILE A 105 -8.44 -19.10 -3.79
C ILE A 105 -9.67 -19.26 -4.69
N ASP A 106 -9.49 -19.29 -6.01
CA ASP A 106 -10.58 -19.46 -6.99
C ASP A 106 -11.29 -20.82 -6.80
N ARG A 107 -10.62 -21.81 -6.22
CA ARG A 107 -11.18 -23.13 -5.86
C ARG A 107 -11.78 -23.18 -4.45
N GLY A 108 -11.82 -22.05 -3.75
CA GLY A 108 -12.36 -21.93 -2.39
C GLY A 108 -11.38 -22.32 -1.29
N THR A 109 -10.10 -22.53 -1.62
CA THR A 109 -9.06 -22.82 -0.62
C THR A 109 -8.44 -21.52 -0.14
N ILE A 110 -8.87 -21.07 1.04
CA ILE A 110 -8.32 -19.90 1.71
C ILE A 110 -7.46 -20.36 2.88
N GLU A 111 -6.15 -20.20 2.77
CA GLU A 111 -5.22 -20.45 3.87
C GLU A 111 -5.26 -19.27 4.85
N ILE A 112 -5.85 -19.50 6.02
CA ILE A 112 -5.86 -18.52 7.11
C ILE A 112 -4.64 -18.80 7.99
N LEU A 113 -3.70 -17.86 8.00
CA LEU A 113 -2.55 -17.92 8.89
C LEU A 113 -2.97 -17.50 10.30
N TYR A 114 -3.03 -18.47 11.21
CA TYR A 114 -3.34 -18.25 12.63
C TYR A 114 -2.32 -18.97 13.52
N HIS A 115 -1.20 -18.30 13.79
CA HIS A 115 -0.05 -18.83 14.53
C HIS A 115 -0.18 -18.60 16.04
N TYR A 116 -1.20 -19.18 16.68
CA TYR A 116 -1.34 -19.08 18.14
C TYR A 116 -0.37 -20.02 18.85
N GLY A 117 0.52 -19.44 19.66
CA GLY A 117 1.49 -20.21 20.45
C GLY A 117 2.67 -20.77 19.64
N GLU A 118 2.80 -20.39 18.38
CA GLU A 118 3.94 -20.75 17.53
C GLU A 118 5.00 -19.64 17.56
N ASN A 119 6.27 -20.02 17.42
CA ASN A 119 7.40 -19.09 17.36
C ASN A 119 7.44 -18.07 18.52
N ILE A 120 7.05 -18.50 19.73
CA ILE A 120 7.14 -17.68 20.93
C ILE A 120 8.63 -17.40 21.19
N VAL A 121 8.95 -16.12 21.32
CA VAL A 121 10.26 -15.64 21.77
C VAL A 121 10.12 -15.22 23.23
N ASP A 122 10.89 -15.85 24.11
CA ASP A 122 10.94 -15.50 25.52
C ASP A 122 12.03 -14.45 25.80
N GLY A 123 11.93 -13.78 26.95
CA GLY A 123 12.90 -12.75 27.33
C GLY A 123 14.34 -13.29 27.47
N SER A 124 14.50 -14.57 27.80
CA SER A 124 15.81 -15.24 27.85
C SER A 124 16.45 -15.45 26.48
N ASP A 125 15.66 -15.38 25.41
CA ASP A 125 16.14 -15.63 24.05
C ASP A 125 16.66 -14.35 23.39
N LEU A 126 16.47 -13.21 24.04
CA LEU A 126 16.95 -11.91 23.57
C LEU A 126 18.42 -11.71 23.96
N GLU A 127 19.24 -11.35 22.98
CA GLU A 127 20.60 -10.87 23.25
C GLU A 127 20.59 -9.34 23.25
N MET A 128 21.02 -8.75 24.37
CA MET A 128 21.08 -7.30 24.52
C MET A 128 22.51 -6.87 24.86
N THR A 129 22.99 -5.85 24.16
CA THR A 129 24.24 -5.17 24.47
C THR A 129 23.97 -3.68 24.71
N ALA A 130 25.00 -2.93 25.08
CA ALA A 130 24.89 -1.48 25.22
C ALA A 130 24.55 -0.76 23.88
N THR A 131 24.75 -1.44 22.75
CA THR A 131 24.62 -0.84 21.41
C THR A 131 23.67 -1.59 20.49
N SER A 132 23.10 -2.72 20.91
CA SER A 132 22.25 -3.52 20.03
C SER A 132 21.28 -4.44 20.78
N VAL A 133 20.23 -4.84 20.07
CA VAL A 133 19.29 -5.90 20.48
C VAL A 133 19.19 -6.93 19.35
N SER A 134 19.28 -8.21 19.67
CA SER A 134 19.04 -9.31 18.73
C SER A 134 17.80 -10.09 19.15
N VAL A 135 16.94 -10.38 18.19
CA VAL A 135 15.71 -11.16 18.40
C VAL A 135 15.79 -12.39 17.49
N PRO A 136 15.73 -13.61 18.04
CA PRO A 136 15.74 -14.83 17.23
C PRO A 136 14.64 -14.81 16.17
N GLY A 137 14.98 -15.20 14.94
CA GLY A 137 14.05 -15.21 13.80
C GLY A 137 13.89 -13.87 13.06
N PHE A 138 14.41 -12.75 13.56
CA PHE A 138 14.25 -11.42 12.92
C PHE A 138 15.48 -10.98 12.08
N GLY A 139 16.46 -11.87 11.90
CA GLY A 139 17.62 -11.62 11.06
C GLY A 139 18.69 -10.77 11.75
N HIS A 140 18.95 -9.58 11.23
CA HIS A 140 20.03 -8.72 11.73
C HIS A 140 19.69 -8.04 13.06
N SER A 141 20.71 -7.90 13.92
CA SER A 141 20.57 -7.18 15.19
C SER A 141 20.22 -5.71 14.95
N MET A 142 19.31 -5.18 15.78
CA MET A 142 18.86 -3.80 15.76
C MET A 142 19.87 -2.90 16.52
N PRO A 143 20.55 -1.96 15.86
CA PRO A 143 21.46 -1.03 16.53
C PRO A 143 20.70 0.02 17.33
N LEU A 144 21.21 0.36 18.53
CA LEU A 144 20.60 1.32 19.46
C LEU A 144 21.25 2.71 19.46
N ASP A 145 22.32 2.90 18.69
CA ASP A 145 23.15 4.11 18.72
C ASP A 145 22.76 5.18 17.68
N GLN A 146 21.67 4.99 16.94
CA GLN A 146 21.22 5.92 15.88
C GLN A 146 20.94 7.36 16.37
N ALA A 147 20.64 7.55 17.66
CA ALA A 147 20.45 8.87 18.25
C ALA A 147 21.72 9.75 18.18
N LYS A 148 22.91 9.13 18.22
CA LYS A 148 24.19 9.85 18.08
C LYS A 148 24.37 10.45 16.69
N THR A 149 23.73 9.89 15.68
CA THR A 149 23.82 10.37 14.29
C THR A 149 22.83 11.50 14.00
N LYS A 150 21.66 11.51 14.63
CA LYS A 150 20.60 12.49 14.35
C LYS A 150 20.81 13.85 15.03
N TYR A 151 21.49 13.86 16.18
CA TYR A 151 21.74 15.07 16.99
C TYR A 151 23.23 15.26 17.29
N SER A 152 24.10 14.79 16.38
CA SER A 152 25.56 14.87 16.55
C SER A 152 26.06 16.30 16.76
N ASP A 153 25.31 17.29 16.25
CA ASP A 153 25.55 18.72 16.42
C ASP A 153 25.21 19.25 17.82
N LEU A 154 24.33 18.57 18.56
CA LEU A 154 23.87 18.95 19.89
C LEU A 154 24.55 18.16 21.02
N ILE A 155 25.09 16.98 20.71
CA ILE A 155 25.78 16.13 21.68
C ILE A 155 27.28 16.36 21.54
N LYS A 156 27.84 17.19 22.43
CA LYS A 156 29.30 17.37 22.54
C LYS A 156 29.93 16.09 23.08
N SER A 157 30.91 15.57 22.34
CA SER A 157 31.85 14.52 22.76
C SER A 157 32.69 14.95 23.95
#